data_AF-A0AA35CJ68-F1
#
_entry.id   AF-A0AA35CJ68-F1
#
_cell.length_a   1.000
_cell.length_b   1.000
_cell.length_c   1.000
_cell.angle_alpha   90.00
_cell.angle_beta   90.00
_cell.angle_gamma   90.00
#
_symmetry.space_group_name_H-M   'P 1'
#
loop_
_entity.id
_entity.type
_entity.pdbx_description
1 polymer ?
#
loop_
_entity_poly.entity_id
_entity_poly.type
_entity_poly.pdbx_seq_one_letter_code
_entity_poly.pdbx_strand_id
1 'polypeptide(L)'
;MARFRFRLQRVLDLREQVVGVRRLALAAALAREREAREHLDALEGEMSRRLQDLAAREREGATVAELAPLRRYLERLGQEREQARTLLEAARAEVARRRDELVRARQEARVLERLRERRLQQHRQDELRSEQALADDLVQSRLQSPTQEV
;
A
#
# COMPACT_ATOMS: atom_id res chain seq x y z
N MET A 1 -32.94 1.24 23.79
CA MET A 1 -31.64 0.56 23.61
C MET A 1 -30.57 1.62 23.38
N ALA A 2 -29.42 1.50 24.03
CA ALA A 2 -28.39 2.54 24.01
C ALA A 2 -27.47 2.33 22.79
N ARG A 3 -27.33 3.34 21.92
CA ARG A 3 -26.46 3.24 20.74
C ARG A 3 -25.01 2.96 21.15
N PHE A 4 -24.40 1.90 20.60
CA PHE A 4 -22.99 1.58 20.82
C PHE A 4 -22.08 2.75 20.43
N ARG A 5 -21.17 3.13 21.33
CA ARG A 5 -20.17 4.18 21.11
C ARG A 5 -18.77 3.69 21.43
N PHE A 6 -17.93 3.58 20.40
CA PHE A 6 -16.53 3.21 20.58
C PHE A 6 -15.69 4.44 20.98
N ARG A 7 -15.11 4.43 22.18
CA ARG A 7 -14.36 5.57 22.74
C ARG A 7 -13.14 5.97 21.89
N LEU A 8 -12.55 5.02 21.15
CA LEU A 8 -11.37 5.23 20.31
C LEU A 8 -11.71 5.39 18.83
N GLN A 9 -12.97 5.67 18.46
CA GLN A 9 -13.37 5.80 17.04
C GLN A 9 -12.51 6.82 16.30
N ARG A 10 -12.32 8.02 16.86
CA ARG A 10 -11.47 9.07 16.25
C ARG A 10 -10.03 8.61 16.01
N VAL A 11 -9.49 7.78 16.90
CA VAL A 11 -8.12 7.26 16.76
C VAL A 11 -8.07 6.21 15.65
N LEU A 12 -9.08 5.35 15.56
CA LEU A 12 -9.22 4.38 14.46
C LEU A 12 -9.32 5.10 13.11
N ASP A 13 -10.18 6.12 13.00
CA ASP A 13 -10.36 6.91 11.78
C ASP A 13 -9.02 7.55 11.34
N LEU A 14 -8.25 8.11 12.29
CA LEU A 14 -6.94 8.67 12.01
C LEU A 14 -5.94 7.60 11.50
N ARG A 15 -5.95 6.39 12.07
CA ARG A 15 -5.07 5.30 11.61
C ARG A 15 -5.46 4.82 10.20
N GLU A 16 -6.75 4.75 9.90
CA GLU A 16 -7.24 4.44 8.56
C GLU A 16 -6.83 5.50 7.53
N GLN A 17 -6.89 6.79 7.90
CA GLN A 17 -6.37 7.88 7.07
C GLN A 17 -4.87 7.72 6.82
N VAL A 18 -4.08 7.40 7.85
CA VAL A 18 -2.64 7.12 7.68
C VAL A 18 -2.40 5.96 6.72
N VAL A 19 -3.18 4.87 6.82
CA VAL A 19 -3.13 3.77 5.85
C VAL A 19 -3.40 4.26 4.43
N GLY A 20 -4.40 5.14 4.25
CA GLY A 20 -4.70 5.78 2.96
C GLY A 20 -3.50 6.54 2.40
N VAL A 21 -2.88 7.40 3.22
CA VAL A 21 -1.68 8.17 2.84
C VAL A 21 -0.52 7.25 2.45
N ARG A 22 -0.27 6.17 3.21
CA ARG A 22 0.80 5.21 2.88
C ARG A 22 0.52 4.43 1.60
N ARG A 23 -0.74 4.13 1.27
CA ARG A 23 -1.11 3.53 -0.02
C ARG A 23 -0.78 4.46 -1.19
N LEU A 24 -1.12 5.75 -1.07
CA LEU A 24 -0.80 6.74 -2.09
C LEU A 24 0.72 6.91 -2.27
N ALA A 25 1.47 6.95 -1.17
CA ALA A 25 2.93 7.02 -1.21
C ALA A 25 3.55 5.79 -1.91
N LEU A 26 3.03 4.59 -1.63
CA LEU A 26 3.47 3.37 -2.34
C LEU A 26 3.12 3.41 -3.83
N ALA A 27 1.92 3.88 -4.19
CA ALA A 27 1.53 4.02 -5.60
C ALA A 27 2.46 4.97 -6.35
N ALA A 28 2.81 6.12 -5.75
CA ALA A 28 3.76 7.06 -6.31
C ALA A 28 5.17 6.46 -6.45
N ALA A 29 5.63 5.68 -5.47
CA ALA A 29 6.92 5.00 -5.56
C ALA A 29 6.96 3.95 -6.68
N LEU A 30 5.88 3.17 -6.85
CA LEU A 30 5.76 2.19 -7.94
C LEU A 30 5.74 2.85 -9.32
N ALA A 31 5.12 4.03 -9.45
CA ALA A 31 5.14 4.79 -10.69
C ALA A 31 6.57 5.23 -11.05
N ARG A 32 7.33 5.72 -10.06
CA ARG A 32 8.74 6.11 -10.27
C ARG A 32 9.65 4.91 -10.57
N GLU A 33 9.44 3.77 -9.94
CA GLU A 33 10.17 2.53 -10.26
C GLU A 33 9.94 2.12 -11.72
N ARG A 34 8.68 2.21 -12.18
CA ARG A 34 8.32 1.92 -13.56
C ARG A 34 8.98 2.88 -14.54
N GLU A 35 8.91 4.19 -14.30
CA GLU A 35 9.53 5.21 -15.13
C GLU A 35 11.06 5.02 -15.21
N ALA A 36 11.72 4.77 -14.07
CA ALA A 36 13.15 4.48 -14.04
C ALA A 36 13.52 3.22 -14.81
N ARG A 37 12.66 2.18 -14.76
CA ARG A 37 12.85 0.96 -15.53
C ARG A 37 12.69 1.20 -17.03
N GLU A 38 11.63 1.88 -17.44
CA GLU A 38 11.38 2.21 -18.85
C GLU A 38 12.52 3.06 -19.44
N HIS A 39 13.05 4.00 -18.66
CA HIS A 39 14.21 4.79 -19.08
C HIS A 39 15.47 3.93 -19.28
N LEU A 40 15.76 3.02 -18.34
CA LEU A 40 16.89 2.09 -18.47
C LEU A 40 16.73 1.17 -19.69
N ASP A 41 15.53 0.61 -19.89
CA ASP A 41 15.25 -0.27 -21.03
C ASP A 41 15.41 0.47 -22.37
N ALA A 42 15.02 1.76 -22.42
CA ALA A 42 15.23 2.61 -23.59
C ALA A 42 16.72 2.84 -23.89
N LEU A 43 17.53 3.11 -22.86
CA LEU A 43 18.99 3.27 -23.00
C LEU A 43 19.64 1.96 -23.47
N GLU A 44 19.27 0.82 -22.88
CA GLU A 44 19.79 -0.49 -23.28
C GLU A 44 19.41 -0.84 -24.73
N GLY A 45 18.18 -0.53 -25.14
CA GLY A 45 17.71 -0.69 -26.52
C GLY A 45 18.41 0.23 -27.51
N GLU A 46 18.67 1.50 -27.15
CA GLU A 46 19.50 2.38 -27.98
C GLU A 46 20.93 1.87 -28.10
N MET A 47 21.57 1.52 -26.98
CA MET A 47 22.93 1.02 -26.97
C MET A 47 23.08 -0.24 -27.85
N SER A 48 22.11 -1.16 -27.79
CA SER A 48 22.08 -2.35 -28.66
C SER A 48 22.04 -1.98 -30.15
N ARG A 49 21.18 -1.03 -30.54
CA ARG A 49 21.11 -0.52 -31.92
C ARG A 49 22.42 0.13 -32.38
N ARG A 50 23.05 0.93 -31.52
CA ARG A 50 24.33 1.59 -31.83
C ARG A 50 25.50 0.62 -31.93
N LEU A 51 25.50 -0.45 -31.13
CA LEU A 51 26.48 -1.53 -31.25
C LEU A 51 26.33 -2.31 -32.57
N GLN A 52 25.10 -2.53 -33.02
CA GLN A 52 24.84 -3.14 -34.33
C GLN A 52 25.31 -2.26 -35.49
N ASP A 53 25.04 -0.95 -35.43
CA ASP A 53 25.54 0.03 -36.41
C ASP A 53 27.08 0.05 -36.44
N LEU A 54 27.72 0.06 -35.26
CA LEU A 54 29.18 -0.01 -35.16
C LEU A 54 29.73 -1.27 -35.85
N ALA A 55 29.16 -2.44 -35.54
CA ALA A 55 29.59 -3.71 -36.13
C ALA A 55 29.34 -3.77 -37.64
N ALA A 56 28.29 -3.12 -38.16
CA ALA A 56 28.03 -3.05 -39.60
C ALA A 56 29.09 -2.20 -40.30
N ARG A 57 29.37 -1.00 -39.80
CA ARG A 57 30.38 -0.08 -40.38
C ARG A 57 31.79 -0.67 -40.30
N GLU A 58 32.12 -1.40 -39.23
CA GLU A 58 33.38 -2.13 -39.14
C GLU A 58 33.54 -3.18 -40.25
N ARG A 59 32.47 -3.91 -40.59
CA ARG A 59 32.49 -4.88 -41.70
C ARG A 59 32.58 -4.21 -43.07
N GLU A 60 32.03 -3.01 -43.21
CA GLU A 60 32.12 -2.19 -44.43
C GLU A 60 33.49 -1.53 -44.61
N GLY A 61 34.42 -1.70 -43.65
CA GLY A 61 35.78 -1.17 -43.74
C GLY A 61 35.90 0.29 -43.32
N ALA A 62 34.93 0.82 -42.55
CA ALA A 62 34.99 2.18 -42.03
C ALA A 62 36.29 2.43 -41.24
N THR A 63 36.87 3.61 -41.46
CA THR A 63 38.11 4.02 -40.81
C THR A 63 37.88 4.34 -39.33
N VAL A 64 38.98 4.31 -38.55
CA VAL A 64 38.94 4.66 -37.13
C VAL A 64 38.37 6.08 -36.90
N ALA A 65 38.68 7.02 -37.80
CA ALA A 65 38.19 8.39 -37.71
C ALA A 65 36.66 8.48 -37.88
N GLU A 66 36.08 7.68 -38.78
CA GLU A 66 34.64 7.61 -39.02
C GLU A 66 33.88 6.94 -37.87
N LEU A 67 34.52 5.98 -37.18
CA LEU A 67 33.92 5.28 -36.05
C LEU A 67 34.06 6.02 -34.71
N ALA A 68 35.04 6.94 -34.58
CA ALA A 68 35.33 7.63 -33.32
C ALA A 68 34.13 8.37 -32.70
N PRO A 69 33.27 9.09 -33.45
CA PRO A 69 32.06 9.71 -32.89
C PRO A 69 31.08 8.70 -32.32
N LEU A 70 30.88 7.56 -33.00
CA LEU A 70 29.97 6.50 -32.57
C LEU A 70 30.46 5.81 -31.30
N ARG A 71 31.78 5.54 -31.20
CA ARG A 71 32.39 4.98 -29.98
C ARG A 71 32.24 5.91 -28.78
N ARG A 72 32.54 7.21 -28.94
CA ARG A 72 32.32 8.22 -27.87
C ARG A 72 30.86 8.29 -27.43
N TYR A 73 29.93 8.16 -28.38
CA TYR A 73 28.52 8.15 -28.04
C TYR A 73 28.12 6.91 -27.23
N LEU A 74 28.61 5.72 -27.63
CA LEU A 74 28.41 4.48 -26.87
C LEU A 74 28.99 4.55 -25.45
N GLU A 75 30.15 5.19 -25.27
CA GLU A 75 30.72 5.44 -23.95
C GLU A 75 29.81 6.31 -23.09
N ARG A 76 29.28 7.41 -23.65
CA ARG A 76 28.30 8.27 -22.96
C ARG A 76 27.02 7.51 -22.59
N LEU A 77 26.46 6.74 -23.52
CA LEU A 77 25.29 5.88 -23.24
C LEU A 77 25.58 4.86 -22.13
N GLY A 78 26.80 4.33 -22.08
CA GLY A 78 27.24 3.45 -21.00
C GLY A 78 27.20 4.15 -19.63
N GLN A 79 27.69 5.38 -19.55
CA GLN A 79 27.65 6.18 -18.31
C GLN A 79 26.21 6.50 -17.90
N GLU A 80 25.37 6.91 -18.85
CA GLU A 80 23.93 7.18 -18.61
C GLU A 80 23.19 5.93 -18.14
N ARG A 81 23.50 4.75 -18.72
CA ARG A 81 22.93 3.46 -18.30
C ARG A 81 23.27 3.14 -16.85
N GLU A 82 24.52 3.31 -16.44
CA GLU A 82 24.92 3.03 -15.04
C GLU A 82 24.25 3.99 -14.05
N GLN A 83 24.06 5.25 -14.43
CA GLN A 83 23.28 6.19 -13.64
C GLN A 83 21.80 5.76 -13.55
N ALA A 84 21.19 5.38 -14.67
CA ALA A 84 19.80 4.88 -14.71
C ALA A 84 19.62 3.60 -13.88
N ARG A 85 20.59 2.68 -13.89
CA ARG A 85 20.60 1.49 -13.02
C ARG A 85 20.61 1.87 -11.54
N THR A 86 21.47 2.80 -11.16
CA THR A 86 21.55 3.30 -9.78
C THR A 86 20.23 3.93 -9.34
N LEU A 87 19.61 4.74 -10.21
CA LEU A 87 18.30 5.35 -9.94
C LEU A 87 17.20 4.31 -9.79
N LEU A 88 17.19 3.27 -10.61
CA LEU A 88 16.23 2.19 -10.50
C LEU A 88 16.40 1.41 -9.19
N GLU A 89 17.62 1.09 -8.79
CA GLU A 89 17.86 0.42 -7.51
C GLU A 89 17.40 1.28 -6.32
N ALA A 90 17.64 2.59 -6.37
CA ALA A 90 17.10 3.51 -5.38
C ALA A 90 15.55 3.53 -5.37
N ALA A 91 14.91 3.51 -6.53
CA ALA A 91 13.45 3.46 -6.65
C ALA A 91 12.88 2.13 -6.11
N ARG A 92 13.54 1.01 -6.36
CA ARG A 92 13.20 -0.32 -5.79
C ARG A 92 13.29 -0.33 -4.27
N ALA A 93 14.37 0.21 -3.72
CA ALA A 93 14.54 0.34 -2.28
C ALA A 93 13.44 1.21 -1.66
N GLU A 94 13.05 2.29 -2.34
CA GLU A 94 11.95 3.14 -1.89
C GLU A 94 10.61 2.40 -1.91
N VAL A 95 10.32 1.63 -2.97
CA VAL A 95 9.10 0.79 -3.03
C VAL A 95 9.06 -0.21 -1.88
N ALA A 96 10.18 -0.89 -1.60
CA ALA A 96 10.28 -1.82 -0.46
C ALA A 96 9.98 -1.10 0.86
N ARG A 97 10.61 0.05 1.10
CA ARG A 97 10.35 0.88 2.29
C ARG A 97 8.89 1.28 2.42
N ARG A 98 8.25 1.74 1.35
CA ARG A 98 6.83 2.14 1.37
C ARG A 98 5.88 0.98 1.58
N ARG A 99 6.21 -0.22 1.08
CA ARG A 99 5.45 -1.44 1.38
C ARG A 99 5.49 -1.75 2.86
N ASP A 100 6.66 -1.70 3.49
CA ASP A 100 6.81 -1.96 4.93
C ASP A 100 6.05 -0.92 5.77
N GLU A 101 6.14 0.37 5.43
CA GLU A 101 5.37 1.43 6.08
C GLU A 101 3.86 1.18 6.01
N LEU A 102 3.36 0.75 4.85
CA LEU A 102 1.95 0.42 4.67
C LEU A 102 1.52 -0.80 5.48
N VAL A 103 2.35 -1.84 5.53
CA VAL A 103 2.09 -3.05 6.32
C VAL A 103 1.98 -2.69 7.81
N ARG A 104 2.93 -1.91 8.34
CA ARG A 104 2.91 -1.45 9.73
C ARG A 104 1.66 -0.62 10.03
N ALA A 105 1.35 0.37 9.19
CA ALA A 105 0.14 1.20 9.36
C ALA A 105 -1.15 0.35 9.35
N ARG A 106 -1.24 -0.66 8.49
CA ARG A 106 -2.38 -1.60 8.46
C ARG A 106 -2.47 -2.45 9.72
N GLN A 107 -1.34 -2.94 10.23
CA GLN A 107 -1.33 -3.71 11.48
C GLN A 107 -1.85 -2.87 12.64
N GLU A 108 -1.39 -1.63 12.76
CA GLU A 108 -1.83 -0.71 13.81
C GLU A 108 -3.34 -0.38 13.73
N ALA A 109 -3.87 -0.11 12.54
CA ALA A 109 -5.29 0.09 12.33
C ALA A 109 -6.09 -1.17 12.72
N ARG A 110 -5.62 -2.35 12.30
CA ARG A 110 -6.30 -3.62 12.54
C ARG A 110 -6.38 -4.01 14.03
N VAL A 111 -5.43 -3.56 14.85
CA VAL A 111 -5.51 -3.74 16.31
C VAL A 111 -6.72 -2.99 16.87
N LEU A 112 -6.97 -1.75 16.43
CA LEU A 112 -8.11 -0.95 16.88
C LEU A 112 -9.44 -1.45 16.31
N GLU A 113 -9.46 -1.91 15.06
CA GLU A 113 -10.63 -2.55 14.45
C GLU A 113 -11.07 -3.77 15.26
N ARG A 114 -10.14 -4.69 15.57
CA ARG A 114 -10.43 -5.88 16.38
C ARG A 114 -10.90 -5.53 17.79
N LEU A 115 -10.34 -4.48 18.39
CA LEU A 115 -10.79 -4.00 19.70
C LEU A 115 -12.23 -3.47 19.63
N ARG A 116 -12.57 -2.73 18.57
CA ARG A 116 -13.92 -2.22 18.32
C ARG A 116 -14.92 -3.36 18.12
N GLU A 117 -14.57 -4.36 17.32
CA GLU A 117 -15.38 -5.55 17.07
C GLU A 117 -15.71 -6.30 18.38
N ARG A 118 -14.69 -6.56 19.21
CA ARG A 118 -14.88 -7.20 20.52
C ARG A 118 -15.80 -6.39 21.44
N ARG A 119 -15.58 -5.08 21.52
CA ARG A 119 -16.42 -4.16 22.33
C ARG A 119 -17.87 -4.14 21.84
N LEU A 120 -18.08 -4.17 20.53
CA LEU A 120 -19.40 -4.22 19.93
C LEU A 120 -20.11 -5.54 20.22
N GLN A 121 -19.38 -6.66 20.17
CA GLN A 121 -19.92 -7.96 20.53
C GLN A 121 -20.34 -8.02 22.01
N GLN A 122 -19.52 -7.49 22.91
CA GLN A 122 -19.85 -7.38 24.34
C GLN A 122 -21.11 -6.54 24.56
N HIS A 123 -21.18 -5.35 23.94
CA HIS A 123 -22.36 -4.48 24.03
C HIS A 123 -23.65 -5.20 23.61
N ARG A 124 -23.61 -5.95 22.49
CA ARG A 124 -24.77 -6.73 22.02
C ARG A 124 -25.17 -7.83 23.02
N GLN A 125 -24.20 -8.52 23.61
CA GLN A 125 -24.47 -9.55 24.62
C GLN A 125 -25.11 -8.96 25.88
N ASP A 126 -24.64 -7.80 26.31
CA ASP A 126 -25.19 -7.09 27.48
C ASP A 126 -26.61 -6.57 27.20
N GLU A 127 -26.88 -6.06 25.99
CA GLU A 127 -28.24 -5.68 25.56
C GLU A 127 -29.19 -6.89 25.59
N LEU A 128 -28.80 -8.02 24.99
CA LEU A 128 -29.57 -9.27 25.02
C LEU A 128 -29.88 -9.73 26.44
N ARG A 129 -28.89 -9.69 27.35
CA ARG A 129 -29.09 -10.04 28.77
C ARG A 129 -30.05 -9.09 29.47
N SER A 130 -29.94 -7.78 29.19
CA SER A 130 -30.84 -6.78 29.78
C SER A 130 -32.29 -6.94 29.29
N GLU A 131 -32.48 -7.27 28.02
CA GLU A 131 -33.81 -7.55 27.45
C GLU A 131 -34.43 -8.81 28.06
N GLN A 132 -33.64 -9.87 28.24
CA GLN A 132 -34.09 -11.09 28.92
C GLN A 132 -34.49 -10.81 30.37
N ALA A 133 -33.67 -10.07 31.12
CA ALA A 133 -33.99 -9.72 32.50
C ALA A 133 -35.28 -8.87 32.61
N LEU A 134 -35.50 -7.92 31.69
CA LEU A 134 -36.74 -7.15 31.63
C LEU A 134 -37.96 -8.02 31.29
N ALA A 135 -37.79 -9.00 30.40
CA ALA A 135 -38.86 -9.93 30.05
C ALA A 135 -39.23 -10.84 31.24
N ASP A 136 -38.24 -11.36 31.96
CA ASP A 136 -38.44 -12.19 33.15
C ASP A 136 -39.15 -11.41 34.27
N ASP A 137 -38.75 -10.16 34.51
CA ASP A 137 -39.39 -9.26 35.49
C ASP A 137 -40.85 -8.93 35.11
N LEU A 138 -41.14 -8.74 33.82
CA LEU A 138 -42.51 -8.58 33.32
C LEU A 138 -43.36 -9.84 33.51
N VAL A 139 -42.79 -11.03 33.36
CA VAL A 139 -43.49 -12.30 33.62
C VAL A 139 -43.75 -12.47 35.12
N GLN A 140 -42.76 -12.19 35.97
CA GLN A 140 -42.92 -12.25 37.43
C GLN A 140 -43.96 -11.26 37.94
N SER A 141 -43.95 -10.01 37.46
CA SER A 141 -44.94 -9.00 37.88
C SER A 141 -46.37 -9.38 37.47
N ARG A 142 -46.57 -10.01 36.30
CA ARG A 142 -47.88 -10.59 35.91
C ARG A 142 -48.28 -11.79 36.77
N LEU A 143 -47.34 -12.67 37.11
CA LEU A 143 -47.61 -13.84 37.96
C LEU A 143 -47.83 -13.49 39.43
N GLN A 144 -47.36 -12.33 39.90
CA GLN A 144 -47.65 -11.76 41.21
C GLN A 144 -48.94 -10.94 41.23
N SER A 145 -49.56 -10.72 40.06
CA SER A 145 -50.87 -10.10 39.90
C SER A 145 -52.01 -11.10 39.63
N PRO A 146 -52.16 -12.25 40.31
CA PRO A 146 -53.46 -12.90 40.36
C PRO A 146 -54.26 -12.24 41.49
N THR A 147 -55.53 -11.92 41.22
CA THR A 147 -56.56 -11.50 42.19
C THR A 147 -56.57 -10.03 42.64
N GLN A 148 -57.04 -9.14 41.77
CA GLN A 148 -57.99 -8.07 42.06
C GLN A 148 -58.77 -7.88 40.73
N GLU A 149 -60.07 -8.03 40.56
CA GLU A 149 -61.28 -8.09 41.39
C GLU A 149 -62.36 -8.86 40.57
N VAL A 150 -63.19 -9.67 41.25
CA VAL A 150 -64.67 -9.56 41.36
C VAL A 150 -65.47 -9.93 40.11
#